data_AF-A0A3P9LL20-F1
#
_entry.id   AF-A0A3P9LL20-F1
#
_cell.length_a   1.000
_cell.length_b   1.000
_cell.length_c   1.000
_cell.angle_alpha   90.00
_cell.angle_beta   90.00
_cell.angle_gamma   90.00
#
_symmetry.space_group_name_H-M   'P 1'
#
loop_
_entity.id
_entity.type
_entity.pdbx_description
1 polymer ?
#
loop_
_entity_poly.entity_id
_entity_poly.type
_entity_poly.pdbx_seq_one_letter_code
_entity_poly.pdbx_strand_id
1 'polypeptide(L)'
;TSGRDCWRNCCIYCQSVQFPRSLHSVYLLTLTSFLPFSSTVKPVFKDRVVPLEVNAGSTARFECETEFAPNVSFKWSKDGHPIKASDKCRIISRFTASSLELLSPTQDDSGEYSCEASNQHGIGSSRPTRPFCFNDL
;
A
#
# COMPACT_ATOMS: atom_id res chain seq x y z
N THR A 1 -9.31 -48.40 -3.17
CA THR A 1 -9.14 -47.84 -4.52
C THR A 1 -9.49 -46.36 -4.48
N SER A 2 -8.53 -45.51 -4.87
CA SER A 2 -8.63 -44.14 -5.43
C SER A 2 -9.89 -43.30 -5.08
N GLY A 3 -9.81 -42.09 -4.50
CA GLY A 3 -8.96 -40.96 -4.90
C GLY A 3 -9.79 -39.91 -5.63
N ARG A 4 -9.57 -38.61 -5.30
CA ARG A 4 -10.13 -37.35 -5.87
C ARG A 4 -11.37 -36.81 -5.12
N ASP A 5 -11.44 -35.59 -4.58
CA ASP A 5 -10.71 -34.35 -4.84
C ASP A 5 -10.54 -33.43 -3.63
N CYS A 6 -9.46 -32.64 -3.71
CA CYS A 6 -8.92 -31.73 -2.73
C CYS A 6 -9.59 -30.35 -2.68
N TRP A 7 -9.67 -29.80 -1.47
CA TRP A 7 -9.24 -28.44 -1.10
C TRP A 7 -9.87 -27.25 -1.85
N ARG A 8 -10.99 -26.75 -1.32
CA ARG A 8 -11.26 -25.30 -1.22
C ARG A 8 -11.38 -24.89 0.25
N ASN A 9 -10.23 -24.79 0.91
CA ASN A 9 -10.03 -23.92 2.08
C ASN A 9 -10.35 -22.47 1.64
N CYS A 10 -11.03 -21.60 2.39
CA CYS A 10 -10.98 -21.41 3.84
C CYS A 10 -12.28 -20.72 4.30
N CYS A 11 -13.31 -21.50 4.65
CA CYS A 11 -14.48 -21.01 5.40
C CYS A 11 -14.27 -21.35 6.88
N ILE A 12 -13.26 -20.73 7.52
CA ILE A 12 -13.06 -20.86 8.95
C ILE A 12 -13.74 -19.67 9.63
N TYR A 13 -15.02 -19.82 9.97
CA TYR A 13 -15.40 -19.89 11.38
C TYR A 13 -16.85 -20.38 11.49
N CYS A 14 -16.99 -21.55 12.11
CA CYS A 14 -18.23 -22.27 12.34
C CYS A 14 -19.37 -21.40 12.90
N GLN A 15 -20.56 -21.61 12.33
CA GLN A 15 -21.82 -21.43 13.01
C GLN A 15 -21.85 -22.25 14.33
N SER A 16 -22.73 -21.84 15.24
CA SER A 16 -23.22 -22.55 16.44
C SER A 16 -22.50 -22.26 17.77
N VAL A 17 -22.54 -21.01 18.22
CA VAL A 17 -22.59 -20.74 19.66
C VAL A 17 -24.01 -20.31 20.03
N GLN A 18 -24.76 -21.23 20.64
CA GLN A 18 -26.10 -20.97 21.16
C GLN A 18 -25.96 -20.17 22.46
N PHE A 19 -26.00 -18.85 22.37
CA PHE A 19 -25.87 -17.97 23.54
C PHE A 19 -27.22 -17.74 24.25
N PRO A 20 -27.22 -17.64 25.60
CA PRO A 20 -28.44 -17.36 26.36
C PRO A 20 -29.02 -15.99 25.99
N ARG A 21 -30.35 -15.89 25.90
CA ARG A 21 -31.09 -14.69 25.47
C ARG A 21 -30.80 -13.43 26.31
N SER A 22 -30.22 -13.58 27.50
CA SER A 22 -29.89 -12.49 28.43
C SER A 22 -28.71 -11.60 28.00
N LEU A 23 -27.88 -12.02 27.04
CA LEU A 23 -26.70 -11.28 26.59
C LEU A 23 -26.84 -10.63 25.20
N HIS A 24 -27.98 -10.80 24.53
CA HIS A 24 -28.25 -10.21 23.20
C HIS A 24 -28.13 -8.69 23.21
N SER A 25 -28.61 -8.03 24.27
CA SER A 25 -28.58 -6.56 24.37
C SER A 25 -27.16 -6.02 24.55
N VAL A 26 -26.24 -6.79 25.15
CA VAL A 26 -24.84 -6.40 25.33
C VAL A 26 -24.07 -6.53 24.01
N TYR A 27 -24.38 -7.56 23.21
CA TYR A 27 -23.78 -7.78 21.90
C TYR A 27 -24.19 -6.71 20.86
N LEU A 28 -25.46 -6.29 20.86
CA LEU A 28 -25.92 -5.20 19.99
C LEU A 28 -25.20 -3.88 20.31
N LEU A 29 -24.93 -3.60 21.59
CA LEU A 29 -24.19 -2.41 22.00
C LEU A 29 -22.71 -2.48 21.64
N THR A 30 -22.06 -3.64 21.74
CA THR A 30 -20.64 -3.80 21.34
C THR A 30 -20.42 -3.90 19.83
N LEU A 31 -21.45 -4.25 19.04
CA LEU A 31 -21.42 -4.22 17.57
C LEU A 31 -21.61 -2.81 16.98
N THR A 32 -22.27 -1.90 17.70
CA THR A 32 -22.52 -0.53 17.20
C THR A 32 -21.26 0.32 17.08
N SER A 33 -20.15 -0.08 17.72
CA SER A 33 -18.85 0.60 17.59
C SER A 33 -18.03 0.15 16.38
N PHE A 34 -18.44 -0.91 15.70
CA PHE A 34 -17.90 -1.31 14.39
C PHE A 34 -18.82 -0.77 13.29
N LEU A 35 -18.96 0.56 13.20
CA LEU A 35 -19.36 1.12 11.92
C LEU A 35 -18.32 0.65 10.90
N PRO A 36 -18.70 0.03 9.77
CA PRO A 36 -17.76 -0.13 8.69
C PRO A 36 -17.27 1.29 8.40
N PHE A 37 -15.97 1.52 8.55
CA PHE A 37 -15.33 2.80 8.22
C PHE A 37 -15.49 3.01 6.71
N SER A 38 -16.69 3.39 6.28
CA SER A 38 -17.01 3.81 4.93
C SER A 38 -16.60 5.27 4.87
N SER A 39 -15.29 5.50 4.96
CA SER A 39 -14.73 6.79 4.68
C SER A 39 -14.78 6.98 3.17
N THR A 40 -15.65 7.87 2.73
CA THR A 40 -15.68 8.43 1.38
C THR A 40 -14.52 9.39 1.16
N VAL A 41 -13.33 9.02 1.64
CA VAL A 41 -12.16 9.88 1.73
C VAL A 41 -11.18 9.44 0.65
N LYS A 42 -10.83 10.38 -0.24
CA LYS A 42 -9.76 10.18 -1.21
C LYS A 42 -8.41 10.07 -0.49
N PRO A 43 -7.42 9.33 -1.02
CA PRO A 43 -6.10 9.28 -0.41
C PRO A 43 -5.46 10.67 -0.37
N VAL A 44 -5.02 11.10 0.81
CA VAL A 44 -4.28 12.36 1.01
C VAL A 44 -2.88 12.00 1.49
N PHE A 45 -1.84 12.56 0.88
CA PHE A 45 -0.46 12.29 1.30
C PHE A 45 -0.12 13.08 2.56
N LYS A 46 0.40 12.38 3.58
CA LYS A 46 0.73 12.98 4.88
C LYS A 46 2.00 13.83 4.83
N ASP A 47 2.97 13.49 3.98
CA ASP A 47 4.16 14.30 3.73
C ASP A 47 4.91 13.87 2.45
N ARG A 48 5.91 14.66 2.03
CA ARG A 48 6.68 14.48 0.78
C ARG A 48 7.32 13.08 0.67
N VAL A 49 7.46 12.58 -0.56
CA VAL A 49 8.26 11.38 -0.85
C VAL A 49 9.69 11.63 -0.37
N VAL A 50 10.08 10.98 0.72
CA VAL A 50 11.42 11.14 1.29
C VAL A 50 12.36 10.20 0.53
N PRO A 51 13.42 10.73 -0.10
CA PRO A 51 14.49 9.89 -0.60
C PRO A 51 15.31 9.45 0.62
N LEU A 52 15.24 8.17 0.98
CA LEU A 52 16.06 7.64 2.05
C LEU A 52 17.47 7.42 1.49
N GLU A 53 18.46 8.13 2.04
CA GLU A 53 19.84 8.23 1.55
C GLU A 53 20.45 6.90 1.10
N VAL A 54 21.15 6.97 -0.02
CA VAL A 54 21.82 5.85 -0.69
C VAL A 54 23.15 5.61 0.01
N ASN A 55 23.23 4.61 0.88
CA ASN A 55 24.52 4.13 1.36
C ASN A 55 25.38 3.71 0.16
N ALA A 56 26.68 4.03 0.21
CA ALA A 56 27.65 3.70 -0.83
C ALA A 56 27.60 2.19 -1.13
N GLY A 57 26.89 1.80 -2.21
CA GLY A 57 26.99 0.46 -2.79
C GLY A 57 25.76 -0.35 -3.22
N SER A 58 24.46 0.01 -3.08
CA SER A 58 23.44 -0.89 -3.72
C SER A 58 21.96 -0.52 -3.89
N THR A 59 21.31 0.42 -3.19
CA THR A 59 19.84 0.56 -3.36
C THR A 59 19.33 1.95 -3.03
N ALA A 60 18.53 2.54 -3.91
CA ALA A 60 17.78 3.77 -3.63
C ALA A 60 16.35 3.44 -3.22
N ARG A 61 15.85 4.07 -2.16
CA ARG A 61 14.50 3.82 -1.64
C ARG A 61 13.68 5.11 -1.53
N PHE A 62 12.45 5.02 -2.00
CA PHE A 62 11.43 6.06 -1.93
C PHE A 62 10.28 5.54 -1.09
N GLU A 63 9.70 6.41 -0.28
CA GLU A 63 8.55 6.09 0.55
C GLU A 63 7.50 7.18 0.43
N CYS A 64 6.25 6.79 0.24
CA CYS A 64 5.09 7.68 0.26
C CYS A 64 4.09 7.16 1.29
N GLU A 65 3.57 8.06 2.13
CA GLU A 65 2.55 7.74 3.12
C GLU A 65 1.30 8.60 2.90
N THR A 66 0.15 7.96 3.07
CA THR A 66 -1.17 8.57 2.99
C THR A 66 -1.89 8.53 4.34
N GLU A 67 -2.85 9.43 4.49
CA GLU A 67 -3.90 9.30 5.49
C GLU A 67 -4.65 7.98 5.31
N PHE A 68 -5.25 7.51 6.40
CA PHE A 68 -5.97 6.25 6.37
C PHE A 68 -7.19 6.37 5.45
N ALA A 69 -7.12 5.69 4.32
CA ALA A 69 -8.19 5.60 3.33
C ALA A 69 -8.45 4.12 2.99
N PRO A 70 -9.70 3.75 2.65
CA PRO A 70 -10.09 2.38 2.40
C PRO A 70 -9.69 1.98 0.98
N ASN A 71 -9.23 0.74 0.81
CA ASN A 71 -8.95 0.12 -0.49
C ASN A 71 -8.05 0.96 -1.40
N VAL A 72 -6.98 1.53 -0.84
CA VAL A 72 -6.02 2.34 -1.61
C VAL A 72 -5.12 1.45 -2.44
N SER A 73 -4.95 1.83 -3.70
CA SER A 73 -3.96 1.25 -4.60
C SER A 73 -2.88 2.28 -4.92
N PHE A 74 -1.62 1.86 -4.89
CA PHE A 74 -0.47 2.72 -5.15
C PHE A 74 0.16 2.42 -6.50
N LYS A 75 0.60 3.48 -7.19
CA LYS A 75 1.36 3.41 -8.44
C LYS A 75 2.55 4.35 -8.36
N TRP A 76 3.69 3.91 -8.89
CA TRP A 76 4.89 4.73 -8.97
C TRP A 76 5.12 5.17 -10.41
N SER A 77 5.62 6.38 -10.61
CA SER A 77 6.05 6.88 -11.91
C SER A 77 7.39 7.61 -11.83
N LYS A 78 8.15 7.54 -12.92
CA LYS A 78 9.41 8.24 -13.16
C LYS A 78 9.25 9.15 -14.37
N ASP A 79 9.46 10.44 -14.21
CA ASP A 79 9.32 11.43 -15.29
C ASP A 79 7.97 11.30 -16.03
N GLY A 80 6.90 11.05 -15.26
CA GLY A 80 5.54 10.82 -15.77
C GLY A 80 5.27 9.42 -16.33
N HIS A 81 6.28 8.55 -16.44
CA HIS A 81 6.14 7.19 -16.97
C HIS A 81 5.91 6.17 -15.85
N PRO A 82 4.93 5.27 -15.96
CA PRO A 82 4.63 4.30 -14.91
C PRO A 82 5.77 3.29 -14.73
N ILE A 83 6.18 3.09 -13.47
CA ILE A 83 7.16 2.08 -13.08
C ILE A 83 6.42 0.78 -12.78
N LYS A 84 6.95 -0.32 -13.28
CA LYS A 84 6.49 -1.68 -12.95
C LYS A 84 7.55 -2.38 -12.11
N ALA A 85 7.11 -3.30 -11.26
CA ALA A 85 8.02 -4.17 -10.54
C ALA A 85 8.83 -5.03 -11.54
N SER A 86 10.13 -5.14 -11.30
CA SER A 86 11.10 -5.88 -12.10
C SER A 86 12.26 -6.33 -11.20
N ASP A 87 13.23 -7.07 -11.75
CA ASP A 87 14.41 -7.49 -10.98
C ASP A 87 15.26 -6.30 -10.48
N LYS A 88 15.14 -5.14 -11.13
CA LYS A 88 15.81 -3.88 -10.75
C LYS A 88 14.94 -3.00 -9.84
N CYS A 89 13.61 -3.17 -9.89
CA CYS A 89 12.65 -2.29 -9.23
C CYS A 89 11.69 -3.09 -8.35
N ARG A 90 11.78 -2.94 -7.03
CA ARG A 90 10.86 -3.57 -6.09
C ARG A 90 9.84 -2.54 -5.57
N ILE A 91 8.56 -2.86 -5.68
CA ILE A 91 7.47 -2.04 -5.15
C ILE A 91 6.80 -2.80 -4.01
N ILE A 92 6.75 -2.19 -2.83
CA ILE A 92 6.13 -2.74 -1.64
C ILE A 92 4.99 -1.80 -1.24
N SER A 93 3.75 -2.27 -1.36
CA SER A 93 2.57 -1.49 -1.01
C SER A 93 1.92 -2.08 0.24
N ARG A 94 1.58 -1.20 1.19
CA ARG A 94 0.86 -1.46 2.43
C ARG A 94 -0.46 -0.70 2.43
N PHE A 95 -1.23 -0.82 3.51
CA PHE A 95 -2.55 -0.16 3.63
C PHE A 95 -2.52 1.36 3.45
N THR A 96 -1.51 2.03 4.03
CA THR A 96 -1.42 3.50 4.01
C THR A 96 -0.12 4.02 3.42
N ALA A 97 0.80 3.14 3.03
CA ALA A 97 2.12 3.52 2.57
C ALA A 97 2.56 2.64 1.40
N SER A 98 3.41 3.18 0.53
CA SER A 98 4.10 2.41 -0.50
C SER A 98 5.56 2.82 -0.54
N SER A 99 6.43 1.86 -0.81
CA SER A 99 7.85 2.08 -1.00
C SER A 99 8.34 1.50 -2.31
N LEU A 100 9.13 2.28 -3.04
CA LEU A 100 9.83 1.87 -4.25
C LEU A 100 11.32 1.73 -3.93
N GLU A 101 11.91 0.61 -4.32
CA GLU A 101 13.32 0.32 -4.14
C GLU A 101 13.96 0.02 -5.51
N LEU A 102 14.98 0.81 -5.86
CA LEU A 102 15.79 0.66 -7.06
C LEU A 102 17.12 0.01 -6.70
N LEU A 103 17.35 -1.18 -7.20
CA LEU A 103 18.58 -1.94 -7.01
C LEU A 103 19.64 -1.45 -8.01
N SER A 104 20.83 -1.13 -7.51
CA SER A 104 21.98 -0.65 -8.30
C SER A 104 21.61 0.45 -9.31
N PRO A 105 21.11 1.61 -8.84
CA PRO A 105 20.67 2.69 -9.73
C PRO A 105 21.83 3.22 -10.58
N THR A 106 21.58 3.42 -11.88
CA THR A 106 22.50 4.00 -12.86
C THR A 106 22.10 5.44 -13.17
N GLN A 107 22.94 6.17 -13.92
CA GLN A 107 22.62 7.53 -14.37
C GLN A 107 21.30 7.61 -15.16
N ASP A 108 20.96 6.55 -15.91
CA ASP A 108 19.68 6.43 -16.61
C ASP A 108 18.47 6.32 -15.68
N ASP A 109 18.66 5.98 -14.40
CA ASP A 109 17.60 5.98 -13.39
C ASP A 109 17.45 7.36 -12.72
N SER A 110 18.29 8.33 -13.07
CA SER A 110 18.07 9.72 -12.66
C SER A 110 16.74 10.22 -13.23
N GLY A 111 15.96 10.91 -12.40
CA GLY A 111 14.64 11.39 -12.79
C GLY A 111 13.80 11.84 -11.61
N GLU A 112 12.59 12.26 -11.94
CA GLU A 112 11.61 12.75 -11.00
C GLU A 112 10.60 11.64 -10.66
N TYR A 113 10.60 11.22 -9.39
CA TYR A 113 9.78 10.11 -8.92
C TYR A 113 8.53 10.63 -8.22
N SER A 114 7.37 10.07 -8.56
CA SER A 114 6.10 10.38 -7.90
C SER A 114 5.29 9.10 -7.62
N CYS A 115 4.47 9.18 -6.57
CA CYS A 115 3.60 8.12 -6.10
C CYS A 115 2.14 8.60 -6.24
N GLU A 116 1.31 7.80 -6.88
CA GLU A 116 -0.12 8.02 -7.02
C GLU A 116 -0.86 7.01 -6.13
N ALA A 117 -1.80 7.49 -5.33
CA ALA A 117 -2.67 6.70 -4.48
C ALA A 117 -4.11 6.88 -4.95
N SER A 118 -4.80 5.79 -5.28
CA SER A 118 -6.16 5.83 -5.81
C SER A 118 -7.10 4.88 -5.08
N ASN A 119 -8.34 5.32 -4.87
CA ASN A 119 -9.44 4.51 -4.40
C ASN A 119 -10.73 4.85 -5.17
N GLN A 120 -11.84 4.20 -4.84
CA GLN A 120 -13.14 4.43 -5.48
C GLN A 120 -13.69 5.86 -5.33
N HIS A 121 -13.12 6.66 -4.42
CA HIS A 121 -13.56 8.03 -4.12
C HIS A 121 -12.65 9.10 -4.72
N GLY A 122 -11.48 8.73 -5.27
CA GLY A 122 -10.61 9.66 -5.96
C GLY A 122 -9.16 9.23 -6.01
N ILE A 123 -8.34 10.16 -6.50
CA ILE A 123 -6.91 9.99 -6.70
C ILE A 123 -6.18 11.11 -5.97
N GLY A 124 -5.16 10.72 -5.19
CA GLY A 124 -4.13 11.62 -4.68
C GLY A 124 -2.83 11.36 -5.42
N SER A 125 -2.03 12.40 -5.63
CA SER A 125 -0.66 12.28 -6.14
C SER A 125 0.30 12.97 -5.17
N SER A 126 1.44 12.33 -4.92
CA SER A 126 2.50 12.90 -4.10
C SER A 126 3.23 14.00 -4.88
N ARG A 127 3.86 14.94 -4.16
CA ARG A 127 4.81 15.84 -4.81
C ARG A 127 5.94 15.01 -5.44
N PRO A 128 6.34 15.32 -6.67
CA PRO A 128 7.46 14.63 -7.25
C PRO A 128 8.77 15.00 -6.56
N THR A 129 9.67 14.04 -6.41
CA THR A 129 10.98 14.23 -5.78
C THR A 129 12.08 13.81 -6.75
N ARG A 130 13.10 14.66 -6.89
CA ARG A 130 14.35 14.35 -7.60
C ARG A 130 15.44 14.00 -6.58
N PRO A 131 15.65 12.70 -6.30
CA PRO A 131 16.63 12.23 -5.32
C PRO A 131 18.08 12.34 -5.79
N PHE A 132 18.31 12.36 -7.11
CA PHE A 132 19.64 12.21 -7.70
C PHE A 132 20.09 13.52 -8.34
N CYS A 133 21.15 14.10 -7.81
CA CYS A 133 22.06 14.94 -8.58
C CYS A 133 23.26 14.06 -8.97
N PHE A 134 23.12 13.27 -10.04
CA PHE A 134 24.25 12.50 -10.60
C PHE A 134 25.41 13.38 -11.12
N ASN A 135 25.27 14.72 -11.06
CA ASN A 135 26.27 15.68 -11.52
C ASN A 135 27.27 16.14 -10.44
N ASP A 136 27.20 15.63 -9.20
CA ASP A 136 28.14 15.99 -8.12
C ASP A 136 29.11 14.85 -7.71
N LEU A 137 29.31 13.84 -8.57
CA LEU A 137 30.29 12.75 -8.39
C LEU A 137 31.38 12.77 -9.47
#